data_AF-A0A447TH38-F1
#
_entry.id   AF-A0A447TH38-F1
#
_cell.length_a   1.000
_cell.length_b   1.000
_cell.length_c   1.000
_cell.angle_alpha   90.00
_cell.angle_beta   90.00
_cell.angle_gamma   90.00
#
_symmetry.space_group_name_H-M   'P 1'
#
loop_
_entity.id
_entity.type
_entity.pdbx_description
1 polymer ?
#
loop_
_entity_poly.entity_id
_entity_poly.type
_entity_poly.pdbx_seq_one_letter_code
_entity_poly.pdbx_strand_id
1 'polypeptide(L)'
;MRAVGLAGGCFIDACRAEGLEVWQEGFADRGYRADGSLVPRGLPGALLQDDSAMLAQAEDMALRQTVAAVNGLRIPARVDTLCLHGDGEHALRFARLLRERLEALGVEIRAD
;
A
#
# COMPACT_ATOMS: atom_id res chain seq x y z
N MET A 1 8.29 -0.78 -20.51
CA MET A 1 7.59 -1.70 -19.60
C MET A 1 8.03 -1.33 -18.19
N ARG A 2 7.11 -1.27 -17.23
CA ARG A 2 7.43 -0.92 -15.84
C ARG A 2 7.27 -2.14 -14.95
N ALA A 3 8.22 -2.35 -14.04
CA ALA A 3 8.10 -3.37 -13.02
C ALA A 3 7.35 -2.79 -11.80
N VAL A 4 6.55 -3.62 -11.14
CA VAL A 4 5.81 -3.25 -9.92
C VAL A 4 6.22 -4.18 -8.81
N GLY A 5 6.50 -3.63 -7.62
CA GLY A 5 6.80 -4.44 -6.43
C GLY A 5 6.72 -3.65 -5.15
N LEU A 6 6.85 -4.33 -4.01
CA LEU A 6 6.73 -3.72 -2.69
C LEU A 6 7.63 -2.48 -2.56
N ALA A 7 7.04 -1.38 -2.09
CA ALA A 7 7.76 -0.15 -1.80
C ALA A 7 8.96 -0.39 -0.86
N GLY A 8 10.14 0.10 -1.26
CA GLY A 8 11.39 -0.12 -0.52
C GLY A 8 11.91 -1.57 -0.50
N GLY A 9 11.30 -2.49 -1.25
CA GLY A 9 11.74 -3.88 -1.33
C GLY A 9 12.95 -4.07 -2.25
N CYS A 10 13.77 -5.10 -2.00
CA CYS A 10 14.97 -5.40 -2.79
C CYS A 10 14.70 -5.66 -4.28
N PHE A 11 13.49 -6.09 -4.64
CA PHE A 11 13.08 -6.24 -6.04
C PHE A 11 13.12 -4.90 -6.80
N ILE A 12 12.74 -3.80 -6.14
CA ILE A 12 12.77 -2.46 -6.73
C ILE A 12 14.22 -2.05 -7.01
N ASP A 13 15.13 -2.33 -6.09
CA ASP A 13 16.55 -2.01 -6.26
C ASP A 13 17.19 -2.86 -7.36
N ALA A 14 16.84 -4.15 -7.42
CA ALA A 14 17.30 -5.05 -8.49
C ALA A 14 16.80 -4.58 -9.87
N CYS A 15 15.52 -4.22 -10.01
CA CYS A 15 15.00 -3.70 -11.27
C CYS A 15 15.68 -2.40 -11.70
N ARG A 16 15.92 -1.48 -10.75
CA ARG A 16 16.64 -0.23 -11.04
C ARG A 16 18.08 -0.48 -11.48
N ALA A 17 18.77 -1.45 -10.88
CA ALA A 17 20.13 -1.81 -11.25
C ALA A 17 20.22 -2.33 -12.70
N GLU A 18 19.16 -2.97 -13.18
CA GLU A 18 19.00 -3.43 -14.57
C GLU A 18 18.45 -2.34 -15.52
N GLY A 19 18.29 -1.11 -15.05
CA GLY A 19 17.80 0.01 -15.86
C GLY A 19 16.29 -0.02 -16.15
N LEU A 20 15.51 -0.82 -15.41
CA LEU A 20 14.05 -0.86 -15.55
C LEU A 20 13.40 0.32 -14.82
N GLU A 21 12.36 0.88 -15.44
CA GLU A 21 11.42 1.75 -14.75
C GLU A 21 10.60 0.94 -13.73
N VAL A 22 10.36 1.52 -12.56
CA VAL A 22 9.69 0.85 -11.44
C VAL A 22 8.58 1.71 -10.87
N TRP A 23 7.49 1.04 -10.49
CA TRP A 23 6.50 1.57 -9.56
C TRP A 23 6.53 0.79 -8.27
N GLN A 24 6.46 1.53 -7.18
CA GLN A 24 6.47 0.99 -5.84
C GLN A 24 5.03 0.83 -5.34
N GLU A 25 4.69 -0.38 -4.92
CA GLU A 25 3.36 -0.78 -4.52
C GLU A 25 3.20 -0.73 -3.00
N GLY A 26 2.11 -0.09 -2.56
CA GLY A 26 1.64 -0.08 -1.17
C GLY A 26 0.42 -0.98 -1.00
N PHE A 27 0.21 -1.48 0.22
CA PHE A 27 -0.86 -2.42 0.55
C PHE A 27 -1.71 -1.85 1.69
N ALA A 28 -2.94 -1.42 1.40
CA ALA A 28 -3.80 -0.79 2.39
C ALA A 28 -4.26 -1.74 3.51
N ASP A 29 -4.31 -3.05 3.22
CA ASP A 29 -4.87 -4.09 4.09
C ASP A 29 -3.81 -4.92 4.82
N ARG A 30 -2.52 -4.69 4.54
CA ARG A 30 -1.41 -5.44 5.13
C ARG A 30 -0.77 -4.67 6.27
N GLY A 31 -0.42 -5.38 7.34
CA GLY A 31 0.42 -4.81 8.40
C GLY A 31 1.88 -4.70 7.96
N TYR A 32 2.53 -3.63 8.37
CA TYR A 32 3.94 -3.36 8.09
C TYR A 32 4.81 -3.57 9.33
N ARG A 33 6.05 -3.97 9.12
CA ARG A 33 7.12 -3.97 10.14
C ARG A 33 7.90 -2.67 10.05
N ALA A 34 8.65 -2.36 11.10
CA ALA A 34 9.43 -1.12 11.19
C ALA A 34 10.52 -0.97 10.11
N ASP A 35 10.91 -2.07 9.46
CA ASP A 35 11.86 -2.10 8.34
C ASP A 35 11.19 -1.89 6.97
N GLY A 36 9.87 -1.65 6.92
CA GLY A 36 9.11 -1.49 5.68
C GLY A 36 8.61 -2.78 5.07
N SER A 37 9.03 -3.95 5.59
CA SER A 37 8.52 -5.23 5.10
C SER A 37 7.07 -5.44 5.55
N LEU A 38 6.33 -6.24 4.79
CA LEU A 38 5.01 -6.71 5.24
C LEU A 38 5.19 -7.74 6.37
N VAL A 39 4.27 -7.74 7.32
CA VAL A 39 4.16 -8.80 8.33
C VAL A 39 3.78 -10.12 7.63
N PRO A 40 4.50 -11.22 7.86
CA PRO A 40 4.20 -12.52 7.26
C PRO A 40 2.75 -12.96 7.50
N ARG A 41 2.14 -13.57 6.48
CA ARG A 41 0.77 -14.11 6.59
C ARG A 41 0.68 -15.12 7.74
N GLY A 42 -0.46 -15.14 8.43
CA GLY A 42 -0.72 -16.04 9.56
C GLY A 42 -0.16 -15.56 10.91
N LEU A 43 0.62 -14.47 10.93
CA LEU A 43 1.03 -13.83 12.17
C LEU A 43 0.03 -12.76 12.63
N PRO A 44 -0.05 -12.48 13.95
CA PRO A 44 -0.83 -11.36 14.46
C PRO A 44 -0.42 -10.04 13.79
N GLY A 45 -1.42 -9.26 13.38
CA GLY A 45 -1.20 -7.99 12.68
C GLY A 45 -0.81 -8.13 11.20
N ALA A 46 -0.85 -9.32 10.61
CA ALA A 46 -0.57 -9.50 9.18
C ALA A 46 -1.58 -8.81 8.26
N LEU A 47 -2.83 -8.68 8.73
CA LEU A 47 -3.95 -8.08 8.03
C LEU A 47 -4.64 -7.06 8.93
N LEU A 48 -5.02 -5.93 8.34
CA LEU A 48 -5.96 -4.98 8.91
C LEU A 48 -7.37 -5.53 8.65
N GLN A 49 -8.21 -5.57 9.68
CA GLN A 49 -9.54 -6.18 9.62
C GLN A 49 -10.65 -5.13 9.42
N ASP A 50 -10.36 -3.87 9.69
CA ASP A 50 -11.33 -2.78 9.69
C ASP A 50 -11.11 -1.80 8.53
N ASP A 51 -12.21 -1.43 7.87
CA ASP A 51 -12.21 -0.53 6.72
C ASP A 51 -11.60 0.83 7.09
N SER A 52 -11.83 1.30 8.32
CA SER A 52 -11.28 2.57 8.81
C SER A 52 -9.76 2.60 8.84
N ALA A 53 -9.11 1.55 9.34
CA ALA A 53 -7.65 1.47 9.40
C ALA A 53 -7.07 1.30 8.01
N MET A 54 -7.70 0.49 7.15
CA MET A 54 -7.24 0.33 5.78
C MET A 54 -7.32 1.65 4.99
N LEU A 55 -8.41 2.41 5.17
CA LEU A 55 -8.54 3.75 4.59
C LEU A 55 -7.48 4.70 5.13
N ALA A 56 -7.32 4.79 6.46
CA ALA A 56 -6.33 5.67 7.07
C ALA A 56 -4.90 5.35 6.58
N GLN A 57 -4.58 4.07 6.42
CA GLN A 57 -3.31 3.63 5.87
C GLN A 57 -3.15 4.03 4.40
N ALA A 58 -4.19 3.85 3.56
CA ALA A 58 -4.16 4.29 2.17
C ALA A 58 -4.03 5.82 2.02
N GLU A 59 -4.69 6.58 2.89
CA GLU A 59 -4.57 8.04 2.96
C GLU A 59 -3.15 8.46 3.34
N ASP A 60 -2.55 7.79 4.32
CA ASP A 60 -1.17 8.05 4.74
C ASP A 60 -0.16 7.73 3.62
N MET A 61 -0.39 6.67 2.85
CA MET A 61 0.42 6.35 1.68
C MET A 61 0.25 7.43 0.60
N ALA A 62 -0.99 7.74 0.22
CA ALA A 62 -1.29 8.66 -0.87
C ALA A 62 -0.82 10.10 -0.58
N LEU A 63 -1.09 10.61 0.63
CA LEU A 63 -0.85 12.02 0.97
C LEU A 63 0.49 12.27 1.63
N ARG A 64 0.98 11.32 2.43
CA ARG A 64 2.15 11.51 3.30
C ARG A 64 3.32 10.62 2.91
N GLN A 65 3.13 9.65 2.02
CA GLN A 65 4.15 8.68 1.63
C GLN A 65 4.73 7.97 2.87
N THR A 66 3.84 7.55 3.77
CA THR A 66 4.19 6.81 5.00
C THR A 66 3.20 5.68 5.26
N VAL A 67 3.59 4.74 6.13
CA VAL A 67 2.71 3.71 6.66
C VAL A 67 2.92 3.53 8.16
N ALA A 68 1.89 3.04 8.86
CA ALA A 68 1.98 2.66 10.27
C ALA A 68 2.48 1.21 10.38
N ALA A 69 3.62 1.01 11.04
CA ALA A 69 4.09 -0.31 11.42
C ALA A 69 3.28 -0.83 12.62
N VAL A 70 3.22 -2.17 12.74
CA VAL A 70 2.48 -2.85 13.83
C VAL A 70 2.99 -2.54 15.24
N ASN A 71 4.19 -1.96 15.36
CA ASN A 71 4.74 -1.47 16.63
C ASN A 71 4.39 0.01 16.92
N GLY A 72 3.54 0.63 16.11
CA GLY A 72 3.09 2.01 16.25
C GLY A 72 4.01 3.07 15.61
N LEU A 73 5.17 2.68 15.05
CA LEU A 73 6.04 3.61 14.35
C LEU A 73 5.46 3.98 12.98
N ARG A 74 5.59 5.25 12.61
CA ARG A 74 5.32 5.70 11.25
C ARG A 74 6.62 5.61 10.44
N ILE A 75 6.59 4.88 9.34
CA ILE A 75 7.77 4.64 8.49
C ILE A 75 7.55 5.25 7.10
N PRO A 76 8.61 5.76 6.44
CA PRO A 76 8.53 6.21 5.06
C PRO A 76 8.15 5.05 4.12
N ALA A 77 7.25 5.31 3.20
CA ALA A 77 6.83 4.38 2.15
C ALA A 77 6.51 5.17 0.89
N ARG A 78 7.44 5.19 -0.07
CA ARG A 78 7.21 5.83 -1.38
C ARG A 78 6.32 4.92 -2.21
N VAL A 79 5.08 5.31 -2.42
CA VAL A 79 4.05 4.51 -3.08
C VAL A 79 3.58 5.22 -4.35
N ASP A 80 3.70 4.52 -5.47
CA ASP A 80 3.21 4.93 -6.79
C ASP A 80 1.86 4.26 -7.13
N THR A 81 1.58 3.08 -6.56
CA THR A 81 0.33 2.32 -6.78
C THR A 81 -0.14 1.63 -5.49
N LEU A 82 -1.46 1.49 -5.31
CA LEU A 82 -2.05 0.77 -4.19
C LEU A 82 -2.65 -0.56 -4.65
N CYS A 83 -2.22 -1.65 -4.03
CA CYS A 83 -2.78 -2.96 -4.25
C CYS A 83 -4.16 -3.08 -3.56
N LEU A 84 -5.14 -3.59 -4.29
CA LEU A 84 -6.46 -3.93 -3.80
C LEU A 84 -6.72 -5.41 -4.08
N HIS A 85 -6.99 -6.18 -3.03
CA HIS A 85 -7.46 -7.55 -3.22
C HIS A 85 -8.90 -7.54 -3.73
N GLY A 86 -9.16 -8.33 -4.77
CA GLY A 86 -10.49 -8.50 -5.37
C GLY A 86 -11.32 -9.64 -4.75
N ASP A 87 -10.80 -10.27 -3.70
CA ASP A 87 -11.37 -11.50 -3.14
C ASP A 87 -12.42 -11.21 -2.06
N GLY A 88 -13.49 -12.03 -2.05
CA GLY A 88 -14.54 -11.97 -1.04
C GLY A 88 -15.65 -10.94 -1.30
N GLU A 89 -16.75 -11.06 -0.57
CA GLU A 89 -17.96 -10.21 -0.77
C GLU A 89 -17.70 -8.73 -0.46
N HIS A 90 -16.67 -8.44 0.33
CA HIS A 90 -16.32 -7.10 0.79
C HIS A 90 -15.51 -6.29 -0.23
N ALA A 91 -14.71 -6.95 -1.08
CA ALA A 91 -13.71 -6.30 -1.93
C ALA A 91 -14.28 -5.15 -2.79
N LEU A 92 -15.41 -5.36 -3.45
CA LEU A 92 -16.04 -4.33 -4.28
C LEU A 92 -16.50 -3.13 -3.46
N ARG A 93 -17.05 -3.37 -2.26
CA ARG A 93 -17.50 -2.30 -1.36
C ARG A 93 -16.30 -1.47 -0.90
N PHE A 94 -15.22 -2.12 -0.51
CA PHE A 94 -13.99 -1.44 -0.09
C PHE A 94 -13.36 -0.63 -1.22
N ALA A 95 -13.26 -1.20 -2.42
CA ALA A 95 -12.69 -0.51 -3.57
C ALA A 95 -13.45 0.80 -3.89
N ARG A 96 -14.79 0.78 -3.81
CA ARG A 96 -15.62 1.99 -3.96
C ARG A 96 -15.34 3.01 -2.88
N LEU A 97 -15.36 2.58 -1.62
CA LEU A 97 -15.12 3.44 -0.46
C LEU A 97 -13.72 4.09 -0.51
N LEU A 98 -12.69 3.31 -0.85
CA LEU A 98 -11.33 3.80 -0.99
C LEU A 98 -11.22 4.84 -2.10
N ARG A 99 -11.83 4.56 -3.27
CA ARG A 99 -11.84 5.51 -4.38
C ARG A 99 -12.51 6.83 -4.00
N GLU A 100 -13.72 6.77 -3.46
CA GLU A 100 -14.47 7.96 -3.01
C GLU A 100 -13.67 8.76 -1.99
N ARG A 101 -13.02 8.07 -1.05
CA ARG A 101 -12.20 8.72 -0.02
C ARG A 101 -10.99 9.44 -0.61
N LEU A 102 -10.24 8.80 -1.50
CA LEU A 102 -9.06 9.39 -2.13
C LEU A 102 -9.45 10.57 -3.02
N GLU A 103 -10.51 10.45 -3.82
CA GLU A 103 -11.02 11.55 -4.64
C GLU A 103 -11.49 12.73 -3.78
N ALA A 104 -12.17 12.49 -2.66
CA ALA A 104 -12.58 13.53 -1.71
C ALA A 104 -11.40 14.26 -1.06
N LEU A 105 -10.22 13.62 -1.00
CA LEU A 105 -8.96 14.21 -0.53
C LEU A 105 -8.17 14.91 -1.65
N GLY A 106 -8.73 14.98 -2.87
CA GLY A 106 -8.08 15.60 -4.03
C GLY A 106 -7.00 14.73 -4.67
N VAL A 107 -6.98 13.43 -4.39
CA VAL A 107 -6.06 12.48 -5.03
C VAL A 107 -6.67 12.04 -6.36
N GLU A 108 -5.97 12.32 -7.45
CA GLU A 108 -6.34 11.86 -8.79
C GLU A 108 -5.94 10.39 -8.97
N ILE A 109 -6.89 9.54 -9.36
CA ILE A 109 -6.64 8.13 -9.68
C ILE A 109 -6.56 7.98 -11.19
N ARG A 110 -5.39 7.62 -11.70
CA ARG A 110 -5.16 7.39 -13.13
C ARG A 110 -4.18 6.26 -13.37
N ALA A 111 -4.24 5.70 -14.57
CA ALA A 111 -3.13 4.97 -15.15
C ALA A 111 -2.23 5.95 -15.91
N ASP A 112 -0.96 5.56 -16.07
CA ASP A 112 0.05 6.28 -16.85
C ASP A 112 0.49 5.43 -18.05
#